data_AF-R1GPJ8-F1
#
_entry.id   AF-R1GPJ8-F1
#
_cell.length_a   1.000
_cell.length_b   1.000
_cell.length_c   1.000
_cell.angle_alpha   90.00
_cell.angle_beta   90.00
_cell.angle_gamma   90.00
#
_symmetry.space_group_name_H-M   'P 1'
#
loop_
_entity.id
_entity.type
_entity.pdbx_description
1 polymer ?
#
loop_
_entity_poly.entity_id
_entity_poly.type
_entity_poly.pdbx_seq_one_letter_code
_entity_poly.pdbx_strand_id
1 'polypeptide(L)'
;MPPSIRSTQHFQQEHDQFWLRFSSSSSLNNEDPLWLAIYFSVLSSTLLFMDDTEFTQSTPPIPDQQALLRNWYDSALYFLDKGDFLQKTRLSVVQAITILGIVATNIGDTCRHSNLWACAIRMAQQLHLGSDRANLHESPVARESRRRLWWTLVLCEWLPIPARTPCIADTDFACALPADVDDGQLLRGGRAQPGSPAPRPIQYHVAMGRVAIIYYRLRSKMRLRRWPAADVAAFVVAADDQLAALIGDLPAHLQNDEPILDDLTEE
;
A
#
# COMPACT_ATOMS: atom_id res chain seq x y z
N MET A 1 -11.06 22.90 -2.01
CA MET A 1 -11.53 21.63 -1.41
C MET A 1 -10.35 20.97 -0.71
N PRO A 2 -10.53 20.41 0.50
CA PRO A 2 -9.49 19.56 1.10
C PRO A 2 -9.21 18.38 0.16
N PRO A 3 -7.97 17.85 0.11
CA PRO A 3 -7.64 16.68 -0.69
C PRO A 3 -8.49 15.50 -0.20
N SER A 4 -9.52 15.15 -0.96
CA SER A 4 -10.37 14.00 -0.64
C SER A 4 -9.58 12.73 -0.91
N ILE A 5 -9.43 11.89 0.11
CA ILE A 5 -8.78 10.59 -0.05
C ILE A 5 -9.76 9.69 -0.81
N ARG A 6 -9.37 9.29 -2.02
CA ARG A 6 -10.23 8.55 -2.95
C ARG A 6 -10.55 7.16 -2.39
N SER A 7 -11.83 6.85 -2.22
CA SER A 7 -12.31 5.48 -2.11
C SER A 7 -12.39 4.84 -3.49
N THR A 8 -12.46 3.51 -3.56
CA THR A 8 -12.63 2.77 -4.83
C THR A 8 -13.87 3.25 -5.59
N GLN A 9 -14.98 3.48 -4.89
CA GLN A 9 -16.21 4.01 -5.49
C GLN A 9 -16.04 5.42 -6.04
N HIS A 10 -15.28 6.28 -5.36
CA HIS A 10 -15.02 7.63 -5.84
C HIS A 10 -14.16 7.61 -7.11
N PHE A 11 -13.13 6.76 -7.15
CA PHE A 11 -12.32 6.59 -8.35
C PHE A 11 -13.13 6.04 -9.53
N GLN A 12 -14.05 5.10 -9.29
CA GLN A 12 -14.97 4.60 -10.32
C GLN A 12 -15.83 5.74 -10.90
N GLN A 13 -16.36 6.62 -10.05
CA GLN A 13 -17.13 7.78 -10.50
C GLN A 13 -16.28 8.74 -11.33
N GLU A 14 -15.05 9.04 -10.91
CA GLU A 14 -14.11 9.87 -11.69
C GLU A 14 -13.80 9.24 -13.05
N HIS A 15 -13.58 7.93 -13.07
CA HIS A 15 -13.35 7.13 -14.29
C HIS A 15 -14.53 7.20 -15.26
N ASP A 16 -15.75 6.99 -14.78
CA ASP A 16 -16.94 7.01 -15.63
C ASP A 16 -17.16 8.41 -16.21
N GLN A 17 -16.94 9.45 -15.39
CA GLN A 17 -17.00 10.83 -15.85
C GLN A 17 -15.91 11.16 -16.88
N PHE A 18 -14.70 10.63 -16.72
CA PHE A 18 -13.63 10.77 -17.70
C PHE A 18 -14.06 10.20 -19.05
N TRP A 19 -14.57 8.97 -19.09
CA TRP A 19 -14.97 8.33 -20.35
C TRP A 19 -16.18 8.99 -21.01
N LEU A 20 -17.14 9.51 -20.23
CA LEU A 20 -18.24 10.32 -20.75
C LEU A 20 -17.76 11.61 -21.43
N ARG A 21 -16.72 12.27 -20.87
CA ARG A 21 -16.10 13.44 -21.49
C ARG A 21 -15.25 13.07 -22.71
N PHE A 22 -14.55 11.94 -22.65
CA PHE A 22 -13.62 11.51 -23.69
C PHE A 22 -14.32 11.13 -24.99
N SER A 23 -15.47 10.44 -24.92
CA SER A 23 -16.28 10.06 -26.08
C SER A 23 -16.79 11.25 -26.90
N SER A 24 -16.70 12.47 -26.34
CA SER A 24 -17.23 13.71 -26.91
C SER A 24 -16.18 14.56 -27.67
N SER A 25 -14.98 14.03 -27.95
CA SER A 25 -13.82 14.69 -28.64
C SER A 25 -12.71 15.25 -27.73
N SER A 26 -12.54 14.72 -26.51
CA SER A 26 -11.56 15.28 -25.56
C SER A 26 -10.16 14.67 -25.72
N SER A 27 -9.11 15.50 -25.60
CA SER A 27 -7.70 15.08 -25.53
C SER A 27 -7.30 14.83 -24.07
N LEU A 28 -6.41 13.85 -23.82
CA LEU A 28 -5.79 13.64 -22.49
C LEU A 28 -5.10 14.90 -21.94
N ASN A 29 -4.71 15.83 -22.80
CA ASN A 29 -4.08 17.09 -22.39
C ASN A 29 -4.99 18.01 -21.59
N ASN A 30 -6.31 17.79 -21.62
CA ASN A 30 -7.30 18.61 -20.93
C ASN A 30 -7.64 18.09 -19.53
N GLU A 31 -7.15 16.91 -19.14
CA GLU A 31 -7.44 16.29 -17.84
C GLU A 31 -6.34 16.64 -16.81
N ASP A 32 -6.67 16.45 -15.52
CA ASP A 32 -5.69 16.62 -14.44
C ASP A 32 -4.54 15.62 -14.61
N PRO A 33 -3.29 16.07 -14.85
CA PRO A 33 -2.16 15.16 -15.03
C PRO A 33 -1.96 14.25 -13.82
N LEU A 34 -2.18 14.72 -12.59
CA LEU A 34 -2.00 13.87 -11.41
C LEU A 34 -3.11 12.84 -11.24
N TRP A 35 -4.30 13.08 -11.80
CA TRP A 35 -5.34 12.06 -11.89
C TRP A 35 -4.97 11.00 -12.94
N LEU A 36 -4.49 11.42 -14.11
CA LEU A 36 -3.98 10.50 -15.13
C LEU A 36 -2.80 9.66 -14.65
N ALA A 37 -1.92 10.24 -13.83
CA ALA A 37 -0.84 9.49 -13.18
C ALA A 37 -1.38 8.32 -12.34
N ILE A 38 -2.41 8.54 -11.51
CA ILE A 38 -3.06 7.46 -10.77
C ILE A 38 -3.71 6.46 -11.72
N TYR A 39 -4.45 6.95 -12.71
CA TYR A 39 -5.17 6.10 -13.65
C TYR A 39 -4.23 5.11 -14.35
N PHE A 40 -3.11 5.58 -14.91
CA PHE A 40 -2.10 4.72 -15.53
C PHE A 40 -1.34 3.85 -14.51
N SER A 41 -1.17 4.31 -13.27
CA SER A 41 -0.62 3.47 -12.19
C SER A 41 -1.55 2.29 -11.88
N VAL A 42 -2.86 2.53 -11.81
CA VAL A 42 -3.86 1.46 -11.61
C VAL A 42 -3.86 0.51 -12.80
N LEU A 43 -3.93 1.02 -14.04
CA LEU A 43 -3.91 0.17 -15.24
C LEU A 43 -2.68 -0.72 -15.31
N SER A 44 -1.48 -0.16 -15.07
CA SER A 44 -0.25 -0.96 -15.04
C SER A 44 -0.23 -1.97 -13.91
N SER A 45 -0.68 -1.62 -12.70
CA SER A 45 -0.79 -2.59 -11.60
C SER A 45 -1.81 -3.69 -11.91
N THR A 46 -2.95 -3.38 -12.52
CA THR A 46 -3.95 -4.39 -12.91
C THR A 46 -3.37 -5.34 -13.96
N LEU A 47 -2.69 -4.80 -14.98
CA LEU A 47 -2.09 -5.60 -16.04
C LEU A 47 -0.98 -6.53 -15.53
N LEU A 48 -0.27 -6.14 -14.47
CA LEU A 48 0.74 -6.99 -13.84
C LEU A 48 0.14 -8.26 -13.22
N PHE A 49 -1.09 -8.20 -12.71
CA PHE A 49 -1.76 -9.32 -12.04
C PHE A 49 -2.75 -10.06 -12.93
N MET A 50 -2.94 -9.60 -14.16
CA MET A 50 -3.83 -10.20 -15.15
C MET A 50 -3.19 -11.44 -15.75
N ASP A 51 -3.95 -12.54 -15.86
CA ASP A 51 -3.48 -13.73 -16.56
C ASP A 51 -3.63 -13.62 -18.09
N ASP A 52 -3.01 -14.54 -18.84
CA ASP A 52 -3.03 -14.53 -20.31
C ASP A 52 -4.45 -14.59 -20.89
N THR A 53 -5.38 -15.26 -20.21
CA THR A 53 -6.76 -15.41 -20.65
C THR A 53 -7.55 -14.12 -20.47
N GLU A 54 -7.43 -13.50 -19.30
CA GLU A 54 -8.01 -12.19 -18.98
C GLU A 54 -7.43 -11.11 -19.92
N PHE A 55 -6.11 -11.15 -20.16
CA PHE A 55 -5.43 -10.23 -21.06
C PHE A 55 -5.98 -10.33 -22.48
N THR A 56 -6.09 -11.55 -23.01
CA THR A 56 -6.62 -11.76 -24.37
C THR A 56 -8.08 -11.33 -24.48
N GLN A 57 -8.90 -11.57 -23.46
CA GLN A 57 -10.31 -11.16 -23.42
C GLN A 57 -10.51 -9.64 -23.30
N SER A 58 -9.54 -8.92 -22.73
CA SER A 58 -9.62 -7.46 -22.55
C SER A 58 -9.50 -6.66 -23.85
N THR A 59 -9.21 -7.31 -24.99
CA THR A 59 -8.95 -6.66 -26.30
C THR A 59 -7.90 -5.54 -26.20
N PRO A 60 -6.67 -5.86 -25.77
CA PRO A 60 -5.68 -4.86 -25.44
C PRO A 60 -5.24 -4.09 -26.69
N PRO A 61 -4.93 -2.78 -26.57
CA PRO A 61 -4.49 -1.97 -27.70
C PRO A 61 -3.12 -2.40 -28.25
N ILE A 62 -2.34 -3.12 -27.44
CA ILE A 62 -1.05 -3.71 -27.81
C ILE A 62 -1.12 -5.20 -27.44
N PRO A 63 -0.87 -6.14 -28.37
CA PRO A 63 -0.98 -7.58 -28.12
C PRO A 63 0.22 -8.18 -27.38
N ASP A 64 1.02 -7.34 -26.72
CA ASP A 64 2.17 -7.71 -25.89
C ASP A 64 1.96 -7.09 -24.51
N GLN A 65 1.68 -7.96 -23.53
CA GLN A 65 1.37 -7.56 -22.15
C GLN A 65 2.54 -6.82 -21.49
N GLN A 66 3.79 -7.26 -21.73
CA GLN A 66 4.96 -6.60 -21.15
C GLN A 66 5.20 -5.23 -21.76
N ALA A 67 5.06 -5.10 -23.09
CA ALA A 67 5.19 -3.82 -23.76
C ALA A 67 4.10 -2.84 -23.32
N LEU A 68 2.85 -3.31 -23.18
CA LEU A 68 1.73 -2.50 -22.70
C LEU A 68 1.91 -2.07 -21.23
N LEU A 69 2.36 -2.99 -20.37
CA LEU A 69 2.67 -2.73 -18.97
C LEU A 69 3.72 -1.62 -18.85
N ARG A 70 4.81 -1.73 -19.61
CA ARG A 70 5.88 -0.72 -19.64
C ARG A 70 5.35 0.63 -20.12
N ASN A 71 4.56 0.64 -21.19
CA ASN A 71 3.98 1.86 -21.74
C ASN A 71 3.06 2.58 -20.74
N TRP A 72 2.19 1.85 -20.03
CA TRP A 72 1.32 2.45 -19.01
C TRP A 72 2.10 2.89 -17.77
N TYR A 73 3.10 2.14 -17.34
CA TYR A 73 4.00 2.55 -16.27
C TYR A 73 4.73 3.86 -16.61
N ASP A 74 5.34 3.96 -17.80
CA ASP A 74 6.03 5.16 -18.25
C ASP A 74 5.05 6.34 -18.46
N SER A 75 3.81 6.06 -18.87
CA SER A 75 2.74 7.08 -18.95
C SER A 75 2.41 7.66 -17.56
N ALA A 76 2.32 6.83 -16.53
CA ALA A 76 2.09 7.30 -15.16
C ALA A 76 3.20 8.24 -14.69
N LEU A 77 4.46 7.90 -14.99
CA LEU A 77 5.61 8.72 -14.67
C LEU A 77 5.64 10.04 -15.45
N TYR A 78 5.32 10.00 -16.75
CA TYR A 78 5.17 11.20 -17.57
C TYR A 78 4.14 12.16 -16.97
N PHE A 79 3.00 11.64 -16.51
CA PHE A 79 1.95 12.47 -15.94
C PHE A 79 2.26 12.97 -14.52
N LEU A 80 3.08 12.25 -13.74
CA LEU A 80 3.66 12.78 -12.50
C LEU A 80 4.53 14.01 -12.79
N ASP A 81 5.43 13.90 -13.77
CA ASP A 81 6.32 14.99 -14.18
C ASP A 81 5.52 16.19 -14.73
N LYS A 82 4.56 15.93 -15.63
CA LYS A 82 3.63 16.95 -16.17
C LYS A 82 2.82 17.65 -15.08
N GLY A 83 2.56 16.97 -13.96
CA GLY A 83 1.88 17.52 -12.79
C GLY A 83 2.77 18.31 -11.84
N ASP A 84 4.05 18.52 -12.19
CA ASP A 84 5.07 19.18 -11.36
C ASP A 84 5.13 18.58 -9.94
N PHE A 85 5.11 17.24 -9.83
CA PHE A 85 4.89 16.57 -8.55
C PHE A 85 5.90 16.97 -7.47
N LEU A 86 7.15 17.30 -7.84
CA LEU A 86 8.19 17.74 -6.90
C LEU A 86 7.98 19.16 -6.36
N GLN A 87 7.19 20.00 -7.03
CA GLN A 87 6.96 21.38 -6.62
C GLN A 87 5.75 21.53 -5.68
N LYS A 88 4.76 20.64 -5.80
CA LYS A 88 3.49 20.75 -5.07
C LYS A 88 3.14 19.45 -4.36
N THR A 89 3.07 19.53 -3.04
CA THR A 89 2.59 18.41 -2.21
C THR A 89 1.13 18.12 -2.51
N ARG A 90 0.85 16.93 -3.06
CA ARG A 90 -0.49 16.49 -3.44
C ARG A 90 -0.69 15.04 -3.06
N LEU A 91 -1.84 14.71 -2.48
CA LEU A 91 -2.18 13.33 -2.13
C LEU A 91 -2.13 12.39 -3.34
N SER A 92 -2.54 12.88 -4.52
CA SER A 92 -2.53 12.08 -5.74
C SER A 92 -1.15 11.54 -6.11
N VAL A 93 -0.10 12.32 -5.81
CA VAL A 93 1.29 11.92 -6.05
C VAL A 93 1.68 10.75 -5.16
N VAL A 94 1.34 10.84 -3.87
CA VAL A 94 1.57 9.76 -2.90
C VAL A 94 0.84 8.49 -3.36
N GLN A 95 -0.42 8.60 -3.78
CA GLN A 95 -1.21 7.47 -4.28
C GLN A 95 -0.58 6.82 -5.51
N ALA A 96 -0.27 7.61 -6.55
CA ALA A 96 0.32 7.10 -7.78
C ALA A 96 1.66 6.38 -7.53
N ILE A 97 2.58 7.02 -6.81
CA ILE A 97 3.88 6.41 -6.47
C ILE A 97 3.70 5.14 -5.65
N THR A 98 2.74 5.12 -4.71
CA THR A 98 2.47 3.92 -3.89
C THR A 98 2.05 2.74 -4.77
N ILE A 99 1.14 2.96 -5.73
CA ILE A 99 0.65 1.93 -6.65
C ILE A 99 1.77 1.47 -7.60
N LEU A 100 2.58 2.39 -8.13
CA LEU A 100 3.68 2.06 -9.04
C LEU A 100 4.75 1.18 -8.42
N GLY A 101 4.84 1.07 -7.09
CA GLY A 101 5.93 0.33 -6.44
C GLY A 101 5.95 -1.15 -6.73
N ILE A 102 4.78 -1.79 -6.81
CA ILE A 102 4.72 -3.21 -7.18
C ILE A 102 5.15 -3.41 -8.64
N VAL A 103 4.72 -2.50 -9.52
CA VAL A 103 5.06 -2.55 -10.95
C VAL A 103 6.56 -2.34 -11.14
N ALA A 104 7.13 -1.33 -10.50
CA ALA A 104 8.55 -0.98 -10.60
C ALA A 104 9.47 -2.13 -10.20
N THR A 105 9.13 -2.85 -9.11
CA THR A 105 9.89 -4.04 -8.69
C THR A 105 9.86 -5.13 -9.75
N ASN A 106 8.69 -5.39 -10.34
CA ASN A 106 8.52 -6.47 -11.33
C ASN A 106 9.16 -6.16 -12.69
N ILE A 107 9.21 -4.89 -13.10
CA ILE A 107 9.88 -4.48 -14.35
C ILE A 107 11.37 -4.12 -14.17
N GLY A 108 11.88 -4.19 -12.94
CA GLY A 108 13.30 -3.92 -12.61
C GLY A 108 13.69 -2.45 -12.42
N ASP A 109 12.74 -1.52 -12.37
CA ASP A 109 12.98 -0.07 -12.20
C ASP A 109 13.12 0.36 -10.73
N THR A 110 13.85 -0.43 -9.95
CA THR A 110 13.90 -0.31 -8.49
C THR A 110 14.62 0.94 -7.99
N CYS A 111 15.63 1.44 -8.72
CA CYS A 111 16.40 2.61 -8.32
C CYS A 111 15.58 3.90 -8.45
N ARG A 112 14.97 4.15 -9.62
CA ARG A 112 14.07 5.30 -9.83
C ARG A 112 12.93 5.26 -8.84
N HIS A 113 12.31 4.09 -8.67
CA HIS A 113 11.21 3.93 -7.73
C HIS A 113 11.62 4.22 -6.28
N SER A 114 12.82 3.81 -5.85
CA SER A 114 13.29 4.12 -4.48
C SER A 114 13.39 5.63 -4.20
N ASN A 115 13.79 6.43 -5.19
CA ASN A 115 13.83 7.90 -5.06
C ASN A 115 12.42 8.50 -5.04
N LEU A 116 11.52 8.01 -5.91
CA LEU A 116 10.13 8.41 -5.91
C LEU A 116 9.45 8.06 -4.58
N TRP A 117 9.74 6.89 -4.02
CA TRP A 117 9.22 6.45 -2.74
C TRP A 117 9.61 7.40 -1.59
N ALA A 118 10.88 7.81 -1.52
CA ALA A 118 11.32 8.81 -0.56
C ALA A 118 10.58 10.16 -0.72
N CYS A 119 10.31 10.58 -1.96
CA CYS A 119 9.49 11.77 -2.24
C CYS A 119 8.05 11.60 -1.76
N ALA A 120 7.43 10.44 -2.01
CA ALA A 120 6.07 10.13 -1.55
C ALA A 120 5.98 10.14 -0.01
N ILE A 121 6.97 9.57 0.68
CA ILE A 121 7.06 9.61 2.15
C ILE A 121 7.14 11.06 2.64
N ARG A 122 8.02 11.88 2.05
CA ARG A 122 8.16 13.30 2.42
C ARG A 122 6.83 14.05 2.25
N MET A 123 6.14 13.84 1.14
CA MET A 123 4.83 14.45 0.88
C MET A 123 3.76 13.94 1.84
N ALA A 124 3.73 12.64 2.15
CA ALA A 124 2.81 12.04 3.11
C ALA A 124 3.01 12.63 4.53
N GLN A 125 4.25 12.87 4.94
CA GLN A 125 4.57 13.54 6.20
C GLN A 125 4.08 15.01 6.21
N GLN A 126 4.28 15.76 5.11
CA GLN A 126 3.78 17.13 4.96
C GLN A 126 2.25 17.22 4.97
N LEU A 127 1.57 16.19 4.45
CA LEU A 127 0.12 16.05 4.49
C LEU A 127 -0.39 15.47 5.83
N HIS A 128 0.52 15.20 6.78
CA HIS A 128 0.21 14.61 8.07
C HIS A 128 -0.57 13.28 7.99
N LEU A 129 -0.31 12.45 6.97
CA LEU A 129 -1.04 11.19 6.78
C LEU A 129 -0.90 10.25 7.98
N GLY A 130 0.27 10.24 8.61
CA GLY A 130 0.58 9.48 9.83
C GLY A 130 0.09 10.09 11.15
N SER A 131 -0.80 11.08 11.16
CA SER A 131 -1.29 11.71 12.39
C SER A 131 -2.81 11.75 12.45
N ASP A 132 -3.40 10.93 13.32
CA ASP A 132 -4.85 11.00 13.56
C ASP A 132 -5.26 12.30 14.25
N ARG A 133 -4.38 12.85 15.11
CA ARG A 133 -4.61 14.13 15.78
C ARG A 133 -4.63 15.32 14.82
N ALA A 134 -3.85 15.28 13.75
CA ALA A 134 -3.85 16.34 12.74
C ALA A 134 -5.10 16.31 11.84
N ASN A 135 -5.87 15.21 11.87
CA ASN A 135 -6.94 14.92 10.93
C ASN A 135 -8.28 14.56 11.62
N LEU A 136 -8.60 15.23 12.73
CA LEU A 136 -9.76 14.90 13.58
C LEU A 136 -11.13 15.06 12.89
N HIS A 137 -11.20 15.88 11.84
CA HIS A 137 -12.46 16.23 11.16
C HIS A 137 -12.71 15.44 9.87
N GLU A 138 -11.90 14.42 9.59
CA GLU A 138 -12.11 13.54 8.45
C GLU A 138 -13.38 12.70 8.63
N SER A 139 -14.05 12.41 7.51
CA SER A 139 -15.09 11.37 7.50
C SER A 139 -14.48 10.00 7.84
N PRO A 140 -15.27 9.04 8.36
CA PRO A 140 -14.77 7.69 8.64
C PRO A 140 -14.09 7.04 7.43
N VAL A 141 -14.64 7.24 6.23
CA VAL A 141 -14.07 6.76 4.96
C VAL A 141 -12.71 7.41 4.70
N ALA A 142 -12.62 8.75 4.74
CA ALA A 142 -11.37 9.46 4.49
C ALA A 142 -10.29 9.06 5.50
N ARG A 143 -10.65 8.94 6.78
CA ARG A 143 -9.74 8.47 7.82
C ARG A 143 -9.19 7.08 7.51
N GLU A 144 -10.04 6.10 7.24
CA GLU A 144 -9.54 4.74 6.97
C GLU A 144 -8.73 4.67 5.67
N SER A 145 -9.10 5.41 4.63
CA SER A 145 -8.28 5.50 3.42
C SER A 145 -6.92 6.16 3.68
N ARG A 146 -6.85 7.18 4.56
CA ARG A 146 -5.58 7.80 5.00
C ARG A 146 -4.70 6.78 5.71
N ARG A 147 -5.27 6.08 6.69
CA ARG A 147 -4.56 5.10 7.51
C ARG A 147 -4.01 3.98 6.64
N ARG A 148 -4.83 3.43 5.74
CA ARG A 148 -4.41 2.40 4.78
C ARG A 148 -3.25 2.87 3.91
N LEU A 149 -3.34 4.07 3.33
CA LEU A 149 -2.25 4.62 2.52
C LEU A 149 -0.96 4.81 3.34
N TRP A 150 -1.07 5.40 4.53
CA TRP A 150 0.08 5.59 5.41
C TRP A 150 0.72 4.26 5.82
N TRP A 151 -0.08 3.28 6.23
CA TRP A 151 0.45 1.97 6.62
C TRP A 151 1.03 1.20 5.44
N THR A 152 0.51 1.33 4.21
CA THR A 152 1.20 0.81 3.01
C THR A 152 2.60 1.41 2.86
N LEU A 153 2.75 2.72 3.06
CA LEU A 153 4.07 3.36 3.03
C LEU A 153 5.00 2.79 4.10
N VAL A 154 4.51 2.63 5.33
CA VAL A 154 5.27 2.05 6.45
C VAL A 154 5.69 0.61 6.16
N LEU A 155 4.78 -0.24 5.67
CA LEU A 155 5.06 -1.64 5.37
C LEU A 155 6.16 -1.79 4.32
N CYS A 156 5.99 -1.12 3.19
CA CYS A 156 6.94 -1.17 2.08
C CYS A 156 8.27 -0.47 2.41
N GLU A 157 8.37 0.29 3.50
CA GLU A 157 9.63 0.84 4.01
C GLU A 157 10.31 -0.07 5.03
N TRP A 158 9.52 -0.72 5.89
CA TRP A 158 10.01 -1.48 7.04
C TRP A 158 10.32 -2.93 6.75
N LEU A 159 9.57 -3.57 5.84
CA LEU A 159 9.66 -5.00 5.54
C LEU A 159 10.62 -5.43 4.41
N PRO A 160 11.06 -4.60 3.45
CA PRO A 160 11.89 -5.08 2.35
C PRO A 160 13.20 -5.75 2.80
N ILE A 161 13.59 -6.77 2.04
CA ILE A 161 14.88 -7.47 2.15
C ILE A 161 15.58 -7.38 0.77
N PRO A 162 16.87 -6.98 0.70
CA PRO A 162 17.73 -6.59 1.80
C PRO A 162 17.31 -5.27 2.45
N ALA A 163 17.52 -5.17 3.75
CA ALA A 163 16.97 -4.09 4.54
C ALA A 163 17.73 -2.77 4.32
N ARG A 164 17.00 -1.66 4.13
CA ARG A 164 17.55 -0.32 3.85
C ARG A 164 17.37 0.63 5.04
N THR A 165 18.12 1.73 5.11
CA THR A 165 17.89 2.76 6.13
C THR A 165 16.52 3.37 5.90
N PRO A 166 15.56 3.21 6.85
CA PRO A 166 14.21 3.64 6.63
C PRO A 166 14.08 5.17 6.74
N CYS A 167 13.24 5.77 5.92
CA CYS A 167 12.85 7.19 5.95
C CYS A 167 11.75 7.49 6.99
N ILE A 168 11.15 6.46 7.58
CA ILE A 168 10.10 6.56 8.60
C ILE A 168 10.56 5.82 9.85
N ALA A 169 10.65 6.52 10.98
CA ALA A 169 10.82 5.91 12.29
C ALA A 169 9.48 5.70 13.02
N ASP A 170 9.44 4.72 13.92
CA ASP A 170 8.27 4.46 14.80
C ASP A 170 7.85 5.71 15.60
N THR A 171 8.79 6.60 15.90
CA THR A 171 8.54 7.85 16.63
C THR A 171 8.01 8.99 15.75
N ASP A 172 8.02 8.85 14.43
CA ASP A 172 7.71 9.96 13.50
C ASP A 172 6.20 10.14 13.27
N PHE A 173 5.38 9.20 13.73
CA PHE A 173 3.95 9.20 13.46
C PHE A 173 3.12 8.65 14.63
N ALA A 174 1.84 9.04 14.67
CA ALA A 174 0.88 8.66 15.69
C ALA A 174 -0.47 8.39 15.02
N CYS A 175 -0.56 7.21 14.41
CA CYS A 175 -1.71 6.77 13.63
C CYS A 175 -2.05 5.34 14.03
N ALA A 176 -3.33 5.07 14.30
CA ALA A 176 -3.77 3.70 14.55
C ALA A 176 -3.58 2.82 13.31
N LEU A 177 -3.45 1.51 13.51
CA LEU A 177 -3.59 0.53 12.43
C LEU A 177 -4.98 0.68 11.77
N PRO A 178 -5.13 0.33 10.48
CA PRO A 178 -6.42 0.34 9.82
C PRO A 178 -7.43 -0.54 10.56
N ALA A 179 -8.69 -0.14 10.58
CA ALA A 179 -9.75 -0.95 11.15
C ALA A 179 -10.16 -2.08 10.19
N ASP A 180 -10.55 -3.22 10.75
CA ASP A 180 -11.11 -4.35 10.00
C ASP A 180 -12.59 -4.10 9.64
N VAL A 181 -12.78 -3.14 8.73
CA VAL A 181 -14.09 -2.65 8.25
C VAL A 181 -14.10 -2.59 6.72
N ASP A 182 -15.22 -2.95 6.11
CA ASP A 182 -15.42 -2.83 4.67
C ASP A 182 -15.94 -1.42 4.27
N ASP A 183 -15.88 -1.11 2.97
CA ASP A 183 -16.30 0.19 2.44
C ASP A 183 -17.81 0.44 2.67
N GLY A 184 -18.65 -0.60 2.64
CA GLY A 184 -20.08 -0.48 2.91
C GLY A 184 -20.39 -0.15 4.38
N GLN A 185 -19.66 -0.74 5.31
CA GLN A 185 -19.71 -0.45 6.75
C GLN A 185 -19.23 0.97 7.03
N LEU A 186 -18.15 1.40 6.37
CA LEU A 186 -17.64 2.77 6.45
C LEU A 186 -18.65 3.81 5.96
N LEU A 187 -19.34 3.54 4.86
CA LEU A 187 -20.36 4.42 4.29
C LEU A 187 -21.62 4.51 5.16
N ARG A 188 -21.98 3.44 5.87
CA ARG A 188 -23.12 3.40 6.80
C ARG A 188 -22.80 4.01 8.18
N GLY A 189 -21.63 4.63 8.35
CA GLY A 189 -21.18 5.20 9.63
C GLY A 189 -20.92 4.15 10.71
N GLY A 190 -20.76 2.89 10.32
CA GLY A 190 -20.87 1.73 11.20
C GLY A 190 -19.54 1.21 11.73
N ARG A 191 -19.50 1.02 13.05
CA ARG A 191 -18.48 0.28 13.82
C ARG A 191 -18.23 -1.11 13.22
N ALA A 192 -16.99 -1.59 13.33
CA ALA A 192 -16.64 -2.97 13.00
C ALA A 192 -17.63 -3.93 13.67
N GLN A 193 -18.30 -4.76 12.87
CA GLN A 193 -19.00 -5.93 13.41
C GLN A 193 -17.93 -6.96 13.76
N PRO A 194 -17.78 -7.35 15.04
CA PRO A 194 -16.89 -8.43 15.41
C PRO A 194 -17.37 -9.72 14.72
N GLY A 195 -16.49 -10.38 13.97
CA GLY A 195 -16.77 -11.72 13.46
C GLY A 195 -17.56 -11.82 12.15
N SER A 196 -17.40 -10.88 11.21
CA SER A 196 -17.76 -11.20 9.82
C SER A 196 -16.89 -12.40 9.37
N PRO A 197 -17.49 -13.54 9.00
CA PRO A 197 -16.73 -14.77 8.73
C PRO A 197 -16.01 -14.74 7.38
N ALA A 198 -16.31 -13.77 6.52
CA ALA A 198 -15.69 -13.67 5.20
C ALA A 198 -14.25 -13.12 5.32
N PRO A 199 -13.26 -13.75 4.66
CA PRO A 199 -11.92 -13.19 4.50
C PRO A 199 -11.97 -11.77 3.92
N ARG A 200 -11.23 -10.84 4.52
CA ARG A 200 -11.12 -9.46 4.04
C ARG A 200 -9.67 -9.10 3.75
N PRO A 201 -9.34 -8.49 2.60
CA PRO A 201 -7.97 -8.09 2.28
C PRO A 201 -7.30 -7.21 3.34
N ILE A 202 -8.09 -6.39 4.05
CA ILE A 202 -7.58 -5.52 5.12
C ILE A 202 -6.99 -6.29 6.31
N GLN A 203 -7.42 -7.53 6.55
CA GLN A 203 -6.94 -8.35 7.67
C GLN A 203 -5.47 -8.74 7.48
N TYR A 204 -5.08 -9.13 6.27
CA TYR A 204 -3.67 -9.36 5.93
C TYR A 204 -2.85 -8.08 6.12
N HIS A 205 -3.37 -6.93 5.68
CA HIS A 205 -2.67 -5.66 5.81
C HIS A 205 -2.44 -5.26 7.28
N VAL A 206 -3.43 -5.48 8.16
CA VAL A 206 -3.32 -5.26 9.61
C VAL A 206 -2.32 -6.24 10.25
N ALA A 207 -2.37 -7.52 9.87
CA ALA A 207 -1.42 -8.53 10.33
C ALA A 207 0.02 -8.14 9.97
N MET A 208 0.28 -7.77 8.70
CA MET A 208 1.58 -7.28 8.25
C MET A 208 2.00 -6.00 8.97
N GLY A 209 1.05 -5.11 9.33
CA GLY A 209 1.29 -3.95 10.18
C GLY A 209 1.89 -4.33 11.54
N ARG A 210 1.31 -5.34 12.19
CA ARG A 210 1.82 -5.87 13.47
C ARG A 210 3.19 -6.51 13.32
N VAL A 211 3.40 -7.33 12.26
CA VAL A 211 4.72 -7.91 11.93
C VAL A 211 5.76 -6.80 11.74
N ALA A 212 5.44 -5.78 10.95
CA ALA A 212 6.35 -4.69 10.64
C ALA A 212 6.79 -3.93 11.88
N ILE A 213 5.89 -3.68 12.84
CA ILE A 213 6.23 -3.04 14.12
C ILE A 213 7.26 -3.87 14.89
N ILE A 214 7.03 -5.18 15.04
CA ILE A 214 7.91 -6.08 15.79
C ILE A 214 9.28 -6.13 15.10
N TYR A 215 9.29 -6.38 13.79
CA TYR A 215 10.51 -6.45 12.98
C TYR A 215 11.30 -5.14 13.01
N TYR A 216 10.64 -4.00 12.79
CA TYR A 216 11.28 -2.69 12.79
C TYR A 216 11.92 -2.36 14.13
N ARG A 217 11.25 -2.67 15.25
CA ARG A 217 11.76 -2.40 16.60
C ARG A 217 12.99 -3.25 16.92
N LEU A 218 12.95 -4.54 16.61
CA LEU A 218 14.10 -5.43 16.75
C LEU A 218 15.27 -4.91 15.92
N ARG A 219 15.03 -4.66 14.63
CA ARG A 219 16.03 -4.18 13.68
C ARG A 219 16.64 -2.84 14.10
N SER A 220 15.81 -1.90 14.57
CA SER A 220 16.27 -0.59 15.03
C SER A 220 17.18 -0.72 16.24
N LYS A 221 16.83 -1.56 17.22
CA LYS A 221 17.72 -1.85 18.35
C LYS A 221 19.08 -2.39 17.87
N MET A 222 19.07 -3.38 16.97
CA MET A 222 20.31 -3.96 16.43
C MET A 222 21.18 -2.94 15.68
N ARG A 223 20.57 -1.93 15.05
CA ARG A 223 21.31 -0.91 14.29
C ARG A 223 21.93 0.19 15.14
N LEU A 224 21.29 0.56 16.25
CA LEU A 224 21.64 1.77 17.00
C LEU A 224 22.99 1.68 17.73
N ARG A 225 23.35 0.50 18.23
CA ARG A 225 24.62 0.28 18.93
C ARG A 225 24.99 -1.20 18.91
N ARG A 226 26.25 -1.49 19.25
CA ARG A 226 26.67 -2.87 19.54
C ARG A 226 26.16 -3.25 20.92
N TRP A 227 25.51 -4.40 21.00
CA TRP A 227 24.95 -4.95 22.23
C TRP A 227 25.74 -6.18 22.64
N PRO A 228 25.88 -6.46 23.95
CA PRO A 228 26.28 -7.76 24.45
C PRO A 228 25.44 -8.89 23.87
N ALA A 229 26.03 -10.08 23.69
CA ALA A 229 25.32 -11.23 23.14
C ALA A 229 24.06 -11.61 23.94
N ALA A 230 24.09 -11.45 25.27
CA ALA A 230 22.94 -11.70 26.14
C ALA A 230 21.76 -10.75 25.84
N ASP A 231 22.03 -9.46 25.62
CA ASP A 231 21.00 -8.48 25.28
C ASP A 231 20.43 -8.75 23.88
N VAL A 232 21.28 -9.09 22.92
CA VAL A 232 20.88 -9.50 21.56
C VAL A 232 19.93 -10.70 21.64
N ALA A 233 20.30 -11.74 22.38
CA ALA A 233 19.46 -12.92 22.58
C ALA A 233 18.12 -12.56 23.21
N ALA A 234 18.12 -11.73 24.26
CA ALA A 234 16.89 -11.26 24.91
C ALA A 234 15.97 -10.48 23.95
N PHE A 235 16.53 -9.64 23.06
CA PHE A 235 15.72 -8.92 22.08
C PHE A 235 15.12 -9.83 21.01
N VAL A 236 15.89 -10.84 20.56
CA VAL A 236 15.42 -11.82 19.59
C VAL A 236 14.30 -12.66 20.19
N VAL A 237 14.49 -13.22 21.39
CA VAL A 237 13.45 -13.99 22.10
C VAL A 237 12.20 -13.14 22.31
N ALA A 238 12.34 -11.90 22.78
CA ALA A 238 11.17 -11.03 22.99
C ALA A 238 10.43 -10.69 21.69
N ALA A 239 11.13 -10.64 20.55
CA ALA A 239 10.50 -10.43 19.25
C ALA A 239 9.82 -11.71 18.75
N ASP A 240 10.44 -12.87 18.97
CA ASP A 240 9.88 -14.20 18.68
C ASP A 240 8.58 -14.45 19.46
N ASP A 241 8.57 -14.20 20.77
CA ASP A 241 7.37 -14.30 21.62
C ASP A 241 6.23 -13.41 21.11
N GLN A 242 6.55 -12.19 20.64
CA GLN A 242 5.56 -11.27 20.06
C GLN A 242 5.01 -11.77 18.71
N LEU A 243 5.85 -12.41 17.89
CA LEU A 243 5.42 -13.03 16.63
C LEU A 243 4.57 -14.28 16.89
N ALA A 244 4.94 -15.11 17.85
CA ALA A 244 4.16 -16.28 18.26
C ALA A 244 2.77 -15.89 18.78
N ALA A 245 2.70 -14.85 19.64
CA ALA A 245 1.42 -14.30 20.08
C ALA A 245 0.59 -13.74 18.92
N LEU A 246 1.23 -13.08 17.95
CA LEU A 246 0.56 -12.58 16.75
C LEU A 246 -0.04 -13.71 15.91
N ILE A 247 0.68 -14.82 15.73
CA ILE A 247 0.19 -16.01 14.98
C ILE A 247 -1.10 -16.54 15.62
N GLY A 248 -1.15 -16.62 16.95
CA GLY A 248 -2.35 -17.03 17.68
C GLY A 248 -3.56 -16.09 17.50
N ASP A 249 -3.30 -14.81 17.25
CA ASP A 249 -4.34 -13.78 17.02
C ASP A 249 -4.79 -13.66 15.55
N LEU A 250 -4.15 -14.36 14.61
CA LEU A 250 -4.50 -14.25 13.19
C LEU A 250 -5.91 -14.79 12.94
N PRO A 251 -6.69 -14.17 12.03
CA PRO A 251 -7.91 -14.79 11.51
C PRO A 251 -7.63 -16.18 10.93
N ALA A 252 -8.59 -17.10 11.08
CA ALA A 252 -8.42 -18.50 10.67
C ALA A 252 -7.86 -18.69 9.25
N HIS A 253 -8.35 -17.94 8.25
CA HIS A 253 -7.86 -18.01 6.86
C HIS A 253 -6.44 -17.47 6.63
N LEU A 254 -5.81 -16.88 7.65
CA LEU A 254 -4.39 -16.47 7.65
C LEU A 254 -3.54 -17.36 8.56
N GLN A 255 -4.14 -18.31 9.26
CA GLN A 255 -3.42 -19.33 10.01
C GLN A 255 -2.93 -20.41 9.04
N ASN A 256 -1.79 -21.02 9.35
CA ASN A 256 -1.31 -22.15 8.58
C ASN A 256 -2.12 -23.38 9.01
N ASP A 257 -3.05 -23.81 8.17
CA ASP A 257 -3.88 -25.01 8.37
C ASP A 257 -3.15 -26.31 7.95
N GLU A 258 -1.85 -26.28 7.63
CA GLU A 258 -1.12 -27.50 7.32
C GLU A 258 -1.27 -28.51 8.48
N PRO A 259 -1.91 -29.68 8.26
CA PRO A 259 -1.87 -30.73 9.24
C PRO A 259 -0.40 -31.10 9.40
N ILE A 260 0.10 -30.99 10.63
CA ILE A 260 1.39 -31.56 11.01
C ILE A 260 1.32 -33.03 10.58
N LEU A 261 2.08 -33.40 9.54
CA LEU A 261 2.25 -34.78 9.11
C LEU A 261 3.03 -35.50 10.22
N ASP A 262 2.32 -35.88 11.29
CA ASP A 262 2.78 -36.82 12.32
C ASP A 262 2.76 -38.27 11.77
N ASP A 263 3.38 -38.49 10.61
CA ASP A 263 3.64 -39.83 10.07
C ASP A 263 5.11 -39.93 9.63
N LEU A 264 5.97 -39.97 10.65
CA LEU A 264 7.14 -40.82 10.63
C LEU A 264 7.00 -41.82 11.77
N THR A 265 6.01 -42.71 11.66
CA THR A 265 6.08 -43.99 12.34
C THR A 265 7.25 -44.77 11.76
N GLU A 266 8.20 -45.05 12.64
CA GLU A 266 9.24 -46.06 12.54
C GLU A 266 8.77 -47.31 11.78
N GLU A 267 9.48 -47.65 10.70
CA GLU A 267 9.83 -49.04 10.34
C GLU A 267 11.28 -49.11 9.85
#